data_AF-A0A0W7Z4D3-F1
#
_entry.id   AF-A0A0W7Z4D3-F1
#
_cell.length_a   1.000
_cell.length_b   1.000
_cell.length_c   1.000
_cell.angle_alpha   90.00
_cell.angle_beta   90.00
_cell.angle_gamma   90.00
#
_symmetry.space_group_name_H-M   'P 1'
#
loop_
_entity.id
_entity.type
_entity.pdbx_description
1 polymer ?
#
loop_
_entity_poly.entity_id
_entity_poly.type
_entity_poly.pdbx_seq_one_letter_code
_entity_poly.pdbx_strand_id
1 'polypeptide(L)'
;MSNAQISQRSTQQPDREIGIAIDRRGNIIKLQGGQHRFALAKLLNISHIPVEIRMVHTDLLQQICQTHKKSPIQAILWMAHQLASAEAVC
;
A
#
# COMPACT_ATOMS: atom_id res chain seq x y z
N MET A 1 -27.43 -34.65 21.65
CA MET A 1 -26.88 -34.31 20.33
C MET A 1 -26.08 -33.03 20.47
N SER A 2 -24.75 -33.09 20.40
CA SER A 2 -23.85 -31.96 20.64
C SER A 2 -23.57 -31.21 19.33
N ASN A 3 -23.94 -29.93 19.28
CA ASN A 3 -23.48 -29.04 18.22
C ASN A 3 -22.04 -28.64 18.53
N ALA A 4 -21.10 -29.42 18.01
CA ALA A 4 -19.71 -28.99 17.89
C ALA A 4 -19.66 -27.84 16.86
N GLN A 5 -19.70 -26.61 17.35
CA GLN A 5 -19.34 -25.44 16.55
C GLN A 5 -17.88 -25.61 16.13
N ILE A 6 -17.67 -25.99 14.88
CA ILE A 6 -16.36 -25.97 14.23
C ILE A 6 -15.98 -24.50 14.15
N SER A 7 -15.29 -24.01 15.18
CA SER A 7 -14.56 -22.75 15.12
C SER A 7 -13.44 -22.95 14.12
N GLN A 8 -13.75 -22.67 12.84
CA GLN A 8 -12.74 -22.47 11.82
C GLN A 8 -11.96 -21.22 12.24
N ARG A 9 -10.99 -21.39 13.14
CA ARG A 9 -9.86 -20.48 13.25
C ARG A 9 -9.12 -20.59 11.92
N SER A 10 -9.58 -19.84 10.94
CA SER A 10 -8.69 -19.35 9.90
C SER A 10 -7.49 -18.78 10.65
N THR A 11 -6.30 -19.14 10.22
CA THR A 11 -5.08 -18.44 10.59
C THR A 11 -5.27 -17.00 10.18
N GLN A 12 -5.91 -16.21 11.05
CA GLN A 12 -6.27 -14.82 10.79
C GLN A 12 -4.95 -14.11 10.53
N GLN A 13 -4.67 -13.87 9.24
CA GLN A 13 -3.68 -12.88 8.89
C GLN A 13 -4.11 -11.61 9.62
N PRO A 14 -3.22 -10.99 10.41
CA PRO A 14 -3.57 -9.77 11.11
C PRO A 14 -4.18 -8.79 10.11
N ASP A 15 -5.21 -8.07 10.54
CA ASP A 15 -5.86 -7.08 9.71
C ASP A 15 -4.85 -5.99 9.35
N ARG A 16 -4.21 -6.13 8.19
CA ARG A 16 -3.19 -5.22 7.67
C ARG A 16 -3.83 -4.35 6.61
N GLU A 17 -3.38 -3.11 6.52
CA GLU A 17 -3.79 -2.19 5.46
C GLU A 17 -3.50 -2.74 4.06
N ILE A 18 -4.11 -2.12 3.05
CA ILE A 18 -3.84 -2.46 1.64
C ILE A 18 -2.36 -2.16 1.36
N GLY A 19 -1.57 -3.22 1.15
CA GLY A 19 -0.14 -3.09 0.93
C GLY A 19 0.19 -2.70 -0.49
N ILE A 20 1.14 -1.79 -0.66
CA ILE A 20 1.69 -1.42 -1.96
C ILE A 20 3.21 -1.56 -1.99
N ALA A 21 3.75 -1.72 -3.20
CA ALA A 21 5.16 -1.54 -3.52
C ALA A 21 5.32 -0.41 -4.54
N ILE A 22 6.45 0.28 -4.50
CA ILE A 22 6.82 1.29 -5.49
C ILE A 22 7.96 0.71 -6.34
N ASP A 23 7.74 0.57 -7.64
CA ASP A 23 8.72 0.01 -8.56
C ASP A 23 9.85 1.00 -8.90
N ARG A 24 10.81 0.56 -9.73
CA ARG A 24 11.95 1.40 -10.16
C ARG A 24 11.54 2.68 -10.88
N ARG A 25 10.37 2.72 -11.51
CA ARG A 25 9.87 3.85 -12.29
C ARG A 25 8.93 4.74 -11.49
N GLY A 26 8.65 4.41 -10.23
CA GLY A 26 7.71 5.14 -9.39
C GLY A 26 6.26 4.67 -9.52
N ASN A 27 6.00 3.56 -10.24
CA ASN A 27 4.64 3.02 -10.33
C ASN A 27 4.25 2.32 -9.03
N ILE A 28 2.97 2.43 -8.69
CA ILE A 28 2.37 1.74 -7.54
C ILE A 28 1.92 0.34 -7.96
N ILE A 29 2.42 -0.68 -7.26
CA ILE A 29 2.02 -2.08 -7.44
C ILE A 29 1.24 -2.51 -6.19
N LYS A 30 -0.02 -2.90 -6.37
CA LYS A 30 -0.83 -3.47 -5.28
C LYS A 30 -0.31 -4.86 -4.91
N LEU A 31 -0.02 -5.06 -3.64
CA LEU A 31 0.39 -6.36 -3.11
C LEU A 31 -0.85 -7.21 -2.76
N GLN A 32 -0.63 -8.50 -2.53
CA GLN A 32 -1.69 -9.39 -2.08
C GLN A 32 -2.24 -8.96 -0.71
N GLY A 33 -3.56 -9.11 -0.53
CA GLY A 33 -4.30 -8.69 0.67
C GLY A 33 -5.23 -7.49 0.44
N GLY A 34 -6.20 -7.29 1.34
CA GLY A 34 -7.11 -6.14 1.29
C GLY A 34 -8.04 -6.09 0.07
N GLN A 35 -8.25 -7.22 -0.62
CA GLN A 35 -9.04 -7.29 -1.87
C GLN A 35 -10.46 -6.77 -1.68
N HIS A 36 -11.13 -7.15 -0.58
CA HIS A 36 -12.48 -6.70 -0.27
C HIS A 36 -12.54 -5.18 -0.07
N ARG A 37 -11.64 -4.60 0.73
CA ARG A 37 -11.60 -3.14 0.97
C ARG A 37 -11.30 -2.37 -0.32
N PHE A 38 -10.38 -2.88 -1.13
CA PHE A 38 -10.06 -2.27 -2.42
C PHE A 38 -11.24 -2.33 -3.40
N ALA A 39 -11.94 -3.46 -3.47
CA ALA A 39 -13.12 -3.63 -4.32
C ALA A 39 -14.28 -2.73 -3.86
N LEU A 40 -14.52 -2.64 -2.55
CA LEU A 40 -15.54 -1.76 -1.98
C LEU A 40 -15.22 -0.29 -2.25
N ALA A 41 -13.96 0.13 -2.09
CA ALA A 41 -13.55 1.49 -2.40
C ALA A 41 -13.84 1.86 -3.86
N LYS A 42 -13.57 0.94 -4.79
CA LYS A 42 -13.93 1.12 -6.21
C LYS A 42 -15.45 1.22 -6.40
N LEU A 43 -16.22 0.31 -5.81
CA LEU A 43 -17.68 0.29 -5.92
C LEU A 43 -18.32 1.58 -5.37
N LEU A 44 -17.77 2.12 -4.30
CA LEU A 44 -18.24 3.33 -3.63
C LEU A 44 -17.68 4.62 -4.23
N ASN A 45 -16.91 4.55 -5.33
CA ASN A 45 -16.22 5.69 -5.95
C ASN A 45 -15.37 6.51 -4.96
N ILE A 46 -14.70 5.83 -4.03
CA ILE A 46 -13.76 6.47 -3.11
C ILE A 46 -12.51 6.83 -3.90
N SER A 47 -12.22 8.13 -3.98
CA SER A 47 -11.08 8.66 -4.74
C SER A 47 -9.72 8.38 -4.09
N HIS A 48 -9.68 8.23 -2.75
CA HIS A 48 -8.45 8.03 -1.99
C HIS A 48 -8.65 6.98 -0.90
N ILE A 49 -7.71 6.04 -0.80
CA ILE A 49 -7.74 4.97 0.20
C ILE A 49 -6.44 4.95 1.01
N PRO A 50 -6.49 4.58 2.30
CA PRO A 50 -5.28 4.34 3.06
C PRO A 50 -4.54 3.11 2.50
N VAL A 51 -3.21 3.22 2.45
CA VAL A 51 -2.32 2.15 2.00
C VAL A 51 -1.07 2.10 2.87
N GLU A 52 -0.42 0.95 2.90
CA GLU A 52 0.87 0.74 3.54
C GLU A 52 1.96 0.54 2.47
N ILE A 53 2.96 1.43 2.43
CA ILE A 53 4.15 1.23 1.59
C ILE A 53 5.02 0.16 2.24
N ARG A 54 5.06 -1.04 1.65
CA ARG A 54 5.84 -2.17 2.19
C ARG A 54 7.20 -2.31 1.54
N MET A 55 7.34 -1.87 0.30
CA MET A 55 8.57 -1.99 -0.48
C MET A 55 8.75 -0.77 -1.37
N VAL A 56 9.98 -0.29 -1.47
CA VAL A 56 10.40 0.70 -2.45
C VAL A 56 11.62 0.16 -3.16
N HIS A 57 11.63 0.20 -4.49
CA HIS A 57 12.77 -0.23 -5.27
C HIS A 57 14.02 0.61 -4.95
N THR A 58 15.14 -0.04 -4.72
CA THR A 58 16.40 0.61 -4.31
C THR A 58 16.91 1.63 -5.32
N ASP A 59 16.86 1.31 -6.62
CA ASP A 59 17.30 2.23 -7.68
C ASP A 59 16.54 3.56 -7.66
N LEU A 60 15.20 3.51 -7.49
CA LEU A 60 14.39 4.72 -7.37
C LEU A 60 14.77 5.51 -6.13
N LEU A 61 14.90 4.82 -4.99
CA LEU A 61 15.28 5.45 -3.72
C LEU A 61 16.63 6.16 -3.85
N GLN A 62 17.63 5.49 -4.42
CA GLN A 62 18.96 6.05 -4.65
C GLN A 62 18.90 7.27 -5.58
N GLN A 63 18.14 7.19 -6.67
CA GLN A 63 17.94 8.31 -7.59
C GLN A 63 17.37 9.54 -6.86
N ILE A 64 16.34 9.36 -6.02
CA ILE A 64 15.72 10.45 -5.27
C ILE A 64 16.67 11.03 -4.22
N CYS A 65 17.40 10.17 -3.49
CA CYS A 65 18.39 10.60 -2.51
C CYS A 65 19.46 11.49 -3.16
N GLN A 66 19.97 11.09 -4.33
CA GLN A 66 20.97 11.84 -5.07
C GLN A 66 20.40 13.15 -5.63
N THR A 67 19.25 13.09 -6.31
CA THR A 67 18.64 14.24 -7.00
C THR A 67 18.22 15.32 -6.02
N HIS A 68 17.62 14.95 -4.89
CA HIS A 68 17.04 15.88 -3.93
C HIS A 68 17.88 16.06 -2.66
N LYS A 69 19.09 15.48 -2.62
CA LYS A 69 19.99 15.49 -1.45
C LYS A 69 19.28 15.08 -0.16
N LYS A 70 18.52 13.98 -0.22
CA LYS A 70 17.74 13.44 0.89
C LYS A 70 18.40 12.20 1.47
N SER A 71 18.26 11.98 2.78
CA SER A 71 18.52 10.66 3.36
C SER A 71 17.46 9.65 2.88
N PRO A 72 17.72 8.33 2.97
CA PRO A 72 16.75 7.31 2.58
C PRO A 72 15.37 7.49 3.21
N ILE A 73 15.30 7.79 4.51
CA ILE A 73 14.03 8.02 5.22
C ILE A 73 13.32 9.28 4.69
N GLN A 74 14.06 10.36 4.49
CA GLN A 74 13.49 11.60 3.93
C GLN A 74 13.00 11.41 2.50
N ALA A 75 13.66 10.59 1.69
CA ALA A 75 13.22 10.24 0.35
C ALA A 75 11.90 9.44 0.39
N ILE A 76 11.78 8.46 1.29
CA ILE A 76 10.53 7.69 1.49
C ILE A 76 9.37 8.61 1.91
N LEU A 77 9.61 9.48 2.90
CA LEU A 77 8.59 10.44 3.35
C LEU A 77 8.20 11.42 2.22
N TRP A 78 9.17 11.88 1.44
CA TRP A 78 8.90 12.72 0.28
C TRP A 78 8.05 12.00 -0.76
N MET A 79 8.34 10.73 -1.09
CA MET A 79 7.50 9.93 -2.00
C MET A 79 6.08 9.76 -1.46
N ALA A 80 5.93 9.46 -0.16
CA ALA A 80 4.62 9.31 0.47
C ALA A 80 3.80 10.60 0.37
N HIS A 81 4.42 11.77 0.53
CA HIS A 81 3.77 13.06 0.32
C HIS A 81 3.31 13.25 -1.13
N GLN A 82 4.16 12.90 -2.12
CA GLN A 82 3.80 12.99 -3.54
C GLN A 82 2.62 12.08 -3.91
N LEU A 83 2.52 10.90 -3.26
CA LEU A 83 1.37 10.00 -3.44
C LEU A 83 0.09 10.54 -2.82
N ALA A 84 0.20 11.22 -1.67
CA ALA A 84 -0.95 11.82 -1.00
C ALA A 84 -1.47 13.09 -1.71
N SER A 85 -0.62 13.78 -2.46
CA SER A 85 -0.96 14.99 -3.22
C SER A 85 -1.31 14.72 -4.68
N ALA A 86 -1.14 13.48 -5.17
CA ALA A 86 -1.54 13.09 -6.50
C ALA A 86 -3.08 13.15 -6.60
N GLU A 87 -3.60 14.09 -7.37
CA GLU A 87 -5.02 14.12 -7.70
C GLU A 87 -5.40 12.83 -8.45
N ALA A 88 -6.52 12.25 -8.07
CA ALA A 88 -7.10 11.13 -8.79
C ALA A 88 -7.43 11.58 -10.22
N VAL A 89 -6.57 11.21 -11.18
CA VAL A 89 -6.94 11.24 -12.60
C VAL A 89 -7.96 10.11 -12.80
N CYS A 90 -9.23 10.45 -12.62
CA CYS A 90 -10.37 9.62 -13.01
C CYS A 90 -10.70 9.86 -14.48
#